data_AF-A0A845Z6B4-F1
#
_entry.id   AF-A0A845Z6B4-F1
#
_cell.length_a   1.000
_cell.length_b   1.000
_cell.length_c   1.000
_cell.angle_alpha   90.00
_cell.angle_beta   90.00
_cell.angle_gamma   90.00
#
_symmetry.space_group_name_H-M   'P 1'
#
loop_
_entity.id
_entity.type
_entity.pdbx_description
1 polymer ?
#
loop_
_entity_poly.entity_id
_entity_poly.type
_entity_poly.pdbx_seq_one_letter_code
_entity_poly.pdbx_strand_id
1 'polypeptide(L)'
;MAAPSEQYFAELTDLARHHLSQVSPVTLDVNPERAMWAIQGRLDDYDIHLKEIFTMVGRTYAYYVVQDGQVVVGFDNYPDRRALRLKYGADFTAHLSERIPHKHGPRKATLDLSGEMTVVQFFDYLNKALAIGTQ
;
A
#
# COMPACT_ATOMS: atom_id res chain seq x y z
N MET A 1 -17.44 0.82 9.54
CA MET A 1 -17.23 0.77 8.07
C MET A 1 -17.72 -0.59 7.60
N ALA A 2 -18.52 -0.66 6.54
CA ALA A 2 -18.90 -1.96 5.97
C ALA A 2 -17.65 -2.63 5.38
N ALA A 3 -17.53 -3.95 5.53
CA ALA A 3 -16.48 -4.69 4.85
C ALA A 3 -16.66 -4.53 3.32
N PRO A 4 -15.58 -4.39 2.54
CA PRO A 4 -15.69 -4.40 1.09
C PRO A 4 -16.27 -5.72 0.61
N SER A 5 -16.98 -5.67 -0.50
CA SER A 5 -17.52 -6.87 -1.16
C SER A 5 -16.42 -7.66 -1.86
N GLU A 6 -16.67 -8.93 -2.15
CA GLU A 6 -15.82 -9.70 -3.07
C GLU A 6 -15.67 -9.01 -4.43
N GLN A 7 -16.73 -8.33 -4.89
CA GLN A 7 -16.73 -7.53 -6.12
C GLN A 7 -15.68 -6.42 -6.09
N TYR A 8 -15.51 -5.73 -4.96
CA TYR A 8 -14.45 -4.71 -4.81
C TYR A 8 -13.05 -5.33 -5.01
N PHE A 9 -12.79 -6.49 -4.42
CA PHE A 9 -11.49 -7.15 -4.58
C PHE A 9 -11.29 -7.76 -5.96
N ALA A 10 -12.37 -8.16 -6.65
CA ALA A 10 -12.31 -8.53 -8.06
C ALA A 10 -11.86 -7.34 -8.93
N GLU A 11 -12.46 -6.16 -8.72
CA GLU A 11 -12.08 -4.92 -9.43
C GLU A 11 -10.62 -4.52 -9.17
N LEU A 12 -10.14 -4.63 -7.92
CA LEU A 12 -8.72 -4.39 -7.61
C LEU A 12 -7.79 -5.41 -8.27
N THR A 13 -8.21 -6.67 -8.35
CA THR A 13 -7.45 -7.73 -9.00
C THR A 13 -7.37 -7.49 -10.51
N ASP A 14 -8.46 -7.10 -11.15
CA ASP A 14 -8.51 -6.79 -12.57
C ASP A 14 -7.66 -5.56 -12.90
N LEU A 15 -7.74 -4.52 -12.07
CA LEU A 15 -6.86 -3.34 -12.19
C LEU A 15 -5.38 -3.74 -12.07
N ALA A 16 -5.03 -4.55 -11.07
CA ALA A 16 -3.65 -5.00 -10.91
C ALA A 16 -3.17 -5.84 -12.11
N ARG A 17 -4.01 -6.73 -12.64
CA ARG A 17 -3.72 -7.52 -13.85
C ARG A 17 -3.62 -6.69 -15.12
N HIS A 18 -4.27 -5.54 -15.16
CA HIS A 18 -4.14 -4.60 -16.28
C HIS A 18 -2.75 -3.93 -16.31
N HIS A 19 -2.20 -3.60 -15.13
CA HIS A 19 -0.92 -2.90 -15.01
C HIS A 19 0.30 -3.81 -14.81
N LEU A 20 0.11 -5.02 -14.29
CA LEU A 20 1.20 -5.90 -13.87
C LEU A 20 1.27 -7.18 -14.71
N SER A 21 2.48 -7.61 -14.99
CA SER A 21 2.80 -8.93 -15.51
C SER A 21 3.05 -9.94 -14.38
N GLN A 22 3.05 -11.23 -14.68
CA GLN A 22 3.41 -12.31 -13.73
C GLN A 22 2.67 -12.25 -12.37
N VAL A 23 1.40 -11.84 -12.39
CA VAL A 23 0.59 -11.67 -11.19
C VAL A 23 0.41 -13.00 -10.45
N SER A 24 0.92 -13.10 -9.22
CA SER A 24 0.81 -14.29 -8.36
C SER A 24 1.21 -14.01 -6.90
N PRO A 25 0.72 -14.80 -5.93
CA PRO A 25 -0.64 -15.30 -5.80
C PRO A 25 -1.59 -14.19 -5.30
N VAL A 26 -2.87 -14.28 -5.67
CA VAL A 26 -3.92 -13.47 -5.05
C VAL A 26 -4.34 -14.16 -3.75
N THR A 27 -4.13 -13.50 -2.62
CA THR A 27 -4.69 -13.93 -1.34
C THR A 27 -5.99 -13.15 -1.13
N LEU A 28 -7.10 -13.87 -0.96
CA LEU A 28 -8.40 -13.32 -0.64
C LEU A 28 -8.97 -14.04 0.58
N ASP A 29 -9.32 -13.29 1.62
CA ASP A 29 -9.97 -13.79 2.84
C ASP A 29 -11.07 -12.81 3.20
N VAL A 30 -12.33 -13.21 3.06
CA VAL A 30 -13.49 -12.39 3.38
C VAL A 30 -14.34 -13.12 4.40
N ASN A 31 -14.43 -12.54 5.59
CA ASN A 31 -15.28 -13.02 6.68
C ASN A 31 -15.86 -11.83 7.46
N PRO A 32 -16.80 -12.06 8.40
CA PRO A 32 -17.45 -10.97 9.12
C PRO A 32 -16.52 -10.07 9.95
N GLU A 33 -15.35 -10.57 10.37
CA GLU A 33 -14.40 -9.81 11.20
C GLU A 33 -13.35 -9.05 10.38
N ARG A 34 -12.99 -9.62 9.22
CA ARG A 34 -11.91 -9.14 8.36
C ARG A 34 -12.18 -9.45 6.89
N ALA A 35 -11.86 -8.48 6.05
CA ALA A 35 -11.71 -8.68 4.62
C ALA A 35 -10.27 -8.32 4.22
N MET A 36 -9.54 -9.23 3.60
CA MET A 36 -8.14 -9.07 3.22
C MET A 36 -7.94 -9.45 1.76
N TRP A 37 -7.18 -8.61 1.08
CA TRP A 37 -6.70 -8.84 -0.27
C TRP A 37 -5.21 -8.55 -0.34
N ALA A 38 -4.45 -9.45 -0.96
CA ALA A 38 -3.05 -9.22 -1.28
C ALA A 38 -2.72 -9.80 -2.64
N ILE A 39 -1.87 -9.11 -3.39
CA ILE A 39 -1.41 -9.54 -4.70
C ILE A 39 0.02 -9.08 -4.90
N GLN A 40 0.78 -9.87 -5.66
CA GLN A 40 2.07 -9.48 -6.17
C GLN A 40 2.07 -9.63 -7.70
N GLY A 41 2.83 -8.78 -8.37
CA GLY A 41 3.08 -8.86 -9.80
C GLY A 41 4.33 -8.06 -10.15
N ARG A 42 4.61 -7.92 -11.44
CA ARG A 42 5.79 -7.22 -11.95
C ARG A 42 5.43 -6.08 -12.88
N LEU A 43 6.10 -4.95 -12.69
CA LEU A 43 6.11 -3.81 -13.60
C LEU A 43 7.57 -3.58 -14.00
N ASP A 44 7.92 -3.93 -15.24
CA ASP A 44 9.31 -3.93 -15.72
C ASP A 44 10.26 -4.72 -14.77
N ASP A 45 11.31 -4.06 -14.29
CA ASP A 45 12.30 -4.61 -13.35
C ASP A 45 11.87 -4.52 -11.88
N TYR A 46 10.64 -4.10 -11.61
CA TYR A 46 10.11 -3.94 -10.27
C TYR A 46 9.10 -5.02 -9.91
N ASP A 47 9.26 -5.58 -8.71
CA ASP A 47 8.22 -6.35 -8.05
C ASP A 47 7.26 -5.39 -7.33
N ILE A 48 5.97 -5.52 -7.61
CA ILE A 48 4.90 -4.70 -7.06
C ILE A 48 4.09 -5.54 -6.09
N HIS A 49 4.06 -5.13 -4.83
CA HIS A 49 3.38 -5.85 -3.76
C HIS A 49 2.24 -4.97 -3.24
N LEU A 50 1.01 -5.45 -3.31
CA LEU A 50 -0.17 -4.71 -2.87
C LEU A 50 -0.91 -5.51 -1.81
N LYS A 51 -1.35 -4.84 -0.75
CA LYS A 51 -2.15 -5.44 0.30
C LYS A 51 -3.14 -4.44 0.87
N GLU A 52 -4.37 -4.89 1.06
CA GLU A 52 -5.41 -4.20 1.82
C GLU A 52 -6.05 -5.12 2.86
N ILE A 53 -6.32 -4.58 4.04
CA ILE A 53 -7.08 -5.26 5.09
C ILE A 53 -8.15 -4.29 5.60
N PHE A 54 -9.38 -4.75 5.65
CA PHE A 54 -10.50 -4.06 6.26
C PHE A 54 -10.92 -4.83 7.50
N THR A 55 -11.15 -4.08 8.58
CA THR A 55 -11.61 -4.59 9.87
C THR A 55 -12.66 -3.63 10.42
N MET A 56 -13.29 -3.99 11.54
CA MET A 56 -14.21 -3.10 12.25
C MET A 56 -13.60 -1.74 12.64
N VAL A 57 -12.29 -1.70 12.87
CA VAL A 57 -11.54 -0.49 13.26
C VAL A 57 -11.06 0.34 12.06
N GLY A 58 -11.30 -0.12 10.83
CA GLY A 58 -10.98 0.60 9.60
C GLY A 58 -10.02 -0.15 8.67
N ARG A 59 -9.60 0.52 7.60
CA ARG A 59 -8.74 0.01 6.53
C ARG A 59 -7.26 0.17 6.88
N THR A 60 -6.47 -0.86 6.61
CA THR A 60 -5.02 -0.76 6.47
C THR A 60 -4.59 -1.17 5.07
N TYR A 61 -3.53 -0.56 4.57
CA TYR A 61 -2.93 -0.89 3.29
C TYR A 61 -1.41 -0.85 3.36
N ALA A 62 -0.79 -1.57 2.44
CA ALA A 62 0.64 -1.59 2.23
C ALA A 62 0.91 -1.82 0.74
N TYR A 63 1.47 -0.83 0.06
CA TYR A 63 1.83 -0.88 -1.35
C TYR A 63 3.32 -0.64 -1.50
N TYR A 64 4.05 -1.58 -2.09
CA TYR A 64 5.49 -1.50 -2.22
C TYR A 64 5.93 -1.73 -3.65
N VAL A 65 6.91 -0.92 -4.06
CA VAL A 65 7.75 -1.16 -5.23
C VAL A 65 9.08 -1.71 -4.72
N VAL A 66 9.47 -2.87 -5.21
CA VAL A 66 10.67 -3.59 -4.81
C VAL A 66 11.54 -3.82 -6.03
N GLN A 67 12.85 -3.59 -5.90
CA GLN A 67 13.85 -3.88 -6.92
C GLN A 67 14.99 -4.64 -6.25
N ASP A 68 15.39 -5.78 -6.80
CA ASP A 68 16.45 -6.63 -6.25
C ASP A 68 16.27 -6.94 -4.74
N GLY A 69 15.02 -7.19 -4.33
CA GLY A 69 14.65 -7.47 -2.95
C GLY A 69 14.69 -6.27 -1.99
N GLN A 70 14.89 -5.05 -2.51
CA GLN A 70 14.91 -3.81 -1.72
C GLN A 70 13.70 -2.93 -2.02
N VAL A 71 13.09 -2.37 -0.98
CA VAL A 71 12.01 -1.38 -1.15
C VAL A 71 12.58 -0.12 -1.82
N VAL A 72 12.06 0.26 -2.97
CA VAL A 72 12.35 1.53 -3.65
C VAL A 72 11.43 2.63 -3.13
N VAL A 73 10.14 2.29 -3.01
CA VAL A 73 9.13 3.16 -2.41
C VAL A 73 8.03 2.30 -1.78
N GLY A 74 7.50 2.77 -0.65
CA GLY A 74 6.37 2.13 0.02
C GLY A 74 5.33 3.14 0.45
N PHE A 75 4.06 2.76 0.45
CA PHE A 75 2.97 3.52 1.05
C PHE A 75 2.20 2.62 2.00
N ASP A 76 1.97 3.10 3.22
CA ASP A 76 1.27 2.37 4.27
C ASP A 76 0.51 3.33 5.20
N ASN A 77 -0.45 2.77 5.94
CA ASN A 77 -1.16 3.48 7.00
C ASN A 77 -1.17 2.68 8.31
N TYR A 78 0.02 2.46 8.87
CA TYR A 78 0.24 1.71 10.11
C TYR A 78 0.68 2.64 11.25
N PRO A 79 0.54 2.25 12.54
CA PRO A 79 1.13 2.97 13.67
C PRO A 79 2.67 2.88 13.69
N ASP A 80 3.30 3.58 12.74
CA ASP A 80 4.75 3.73 12.67
C ASP A 80 5.21 4.87 13.61
N ARG A 81 6.13 4.56 14.52
CA ARG A 81 6.62 5.53 15.51
C ARG A 81 7.34 6.73 14.88
N ARG A 82 8.01 6.55 13.74
CA ARG A 82 8.64 7.65 13.00
C ARG A 82 7.57 8.54 12.39
N ALA A 83 6.55 7.96 11.76
CA ALA A 83 5.42 8.73 11.23
C ALA A 83 4.67 9.49 12.33
N LEU A 84 4.40 8.84 13.47
CA LEU A 84 3.77 9.46 14.63
C LEU A 84 4.60 10.62 15.20
N ARG A 85 5.93 10.46 15.31
CA ARG A 85 6.84 11.53 15.72
C ARG A 85 6.86 12.69 14.73
N LEU A 86 6.81 12.42 13.43
CA LEU A 86 6.74 13.48 12.42
C LEU A 86 5.43 14.27 12.52
N LYS A 87 4.31 13.59 12.79
CA LYS A 87 2.99 14.24 12.88
C LYS A 87 2.77 14.99 14.20
N TYR A 88 3.18 14.39 15.32
CA TYR A 88 2.83 14.86 16.67
C TYR A 88 4.02 15.40 17.48
N GLY A 89 5.24 15.29 16.98
CA GLY A 89 6.43 15.76 17.69
C GLY A 89 6.61 15.03 19.03
N ALA A 90 6.74 15.80 20.11
CA ALA A 90 6.96 15.28 21.46
C ALA A 90 5.76 14.50 22.01
N ASP A 91 4.55 14.81 21.54
CA ASP A 91 3.29 14.25 22.07
C ASP A 91 2.91 12.91 21.45
N PHE A 92 3.75 12.37 20.55
CA PHE A 92 3.44 11.16 19.78
C PHE A 92 3.09 9.93 20.64
N THR A 93 3.53 9.89 21.91
CA THR A 93 3.20 8.79 22.84
C THR A 93 1.72 8.69 23.18
N ALA A 94 0.95 9.78 23.07
CA ALA A 94 -0.50 9.74 23.22
C ALA A 94 -1.21 9.09 22.01
N HIS A 95 -0.49 8.87 20.90
CA HIS A 95 -1.04 8.45 19.61
C HIS A 95 -0.48 7.10 19.12
N LEU A 96 0.08 6.28 20.02
CA LEU A 96 0.82 5.05 19.63
C LEU A 96 0.03 4.02 18.83
N SER A 97 -1.32 4.06 18.89
CA SER A 97 -2.20 3.17 18.13
C SER A 97 -2.74 3.81 16.84
N GLU A 98 -2.47 5.09 16.60
CA GLU A 98 -3.02 5.79 15.45
C GLU A 98 -2.35 5.36 14.15
N ARG A 99 -3.18 5.04 13.17
CA ARG A 99 -2.75 4.70 11.81
C ARG A 99 -2.47 5.98 11.05
N ILE A 100 -1.22 6.22 10.70
CA ILE A 100 -0.81 7.41 9.96
C ILE A 100 -0.48 6.99 8.53
N PRO A 101 -1.14 7.53 7.50
CA PRO A 101 -0.68 7.39 6.13
C PRO A 101 0.71 7.99 5.95
N HIS A 102 1.64 7.21 5.42
CA HIS A 102 3.01 7.66 5.16
C HIS A 102 3.61 6.97 3.94
N LYS A 103 4.69 7.58 3.46
CA LYS A 103 5.53 7.09 2.35
C LYS A 103 6.91 6.74 2.89
N HIS A 104 7.35 5.52 2.64
CA HIS A 104 8.74 5.11 2.81
C HIS A 104 9.52 5.37 1.53
N GLY A 105 10.72 5.94 1.65
CA GLY A 105 11.68 6.03 0.55
C GLY A 105 12.54 4.77 0.40
N PRO A 106 13.62 4.84 -0.41
CA PRO A 106 14.50 3.71 -0.69
C PRO A 106 15.04 3.08 0.60
N ARG A 107 14.96 1.76 0.67
CA ARG A 107 15.34 0.93 1.83
C ARG A 107 14.68 1.38 3.14
N LYS A 108 13.53 2.05 3.05
CA LYS A 108 12.82 2.69 4.17
C LYS A 108 13.69 3.71 4.94
N ALA A 109 14.72 4.26 4.30
CA ALA A 109 15.65 5.19 4.93
C ALA A 109 14.97 6.53 5.25
N THR A 110 14.14 7.03 4.33
CA THR A 110 13.32 8.24 4.54
C THR A 110 11.86 7.85 4.79
N LEU A 111 11.15 8.75 5.47
CA LEU A 111 9.73 8.61 5.74
C LEU A 111 9.08 9.99 5.69
N ASP A 112 8.03 10.12 4.88
CA ASP A 112 7.25 11.34 4.72
C ASP A 112 5.79 11.06 5.05
N LEU A 113 5.10 12.01 5.70
CA LEU A 113 3.65 11.90 5.88
C LEU A 113 2.94 12.00 4.52
N SER A 114 1.90 11.22 4.32
CA SER A 114 1.09 11.26 3.10
C SER A 114 -0.38 11.41 3.42
N GLY A 115 -1.19 11.62 2.38
CA GLY A 115 -2.62 11.32 2.45
C GLY A 115 -2.87 9.82 2.41
N GLU A 116 -4.13 9.41 2.62
CA GLU A 116 -4.54 8.04 2.33
C GLU A 116 -4.31 7.71 0.86
N MET A 117 -3.83 6.49 0.61
CA MET A 117 -3.56 5.96 -0.72
C MET A 117 -4.57 4.85 -1.05
N THR A 118 -5.12 4.88 -2.26
CA THR A 118 -5.86 3.76 -2.86
C THR A 118 -5.00 3.02 -3.87
N VAL A 119 -5.36 1.80 -4.24
CA VAL A 119 -4.67 1.06 -5.32
C VAL A 119 -4.69 1.84 -6.64
N VAL A 120 -5.81 2.50 -6.96
CA VAL A 120 -5.94 3.35 -8.15
C VAL A 120 -4.92 4.49 -8.11
N GLN A 121 -4.88 5.24 -7.00
CA GLN A 121 -3.93 6.33 -6.82
C GLN A 121 -2.47 5.84 -6.83
N PHE A 122 -2.23 4.63 -6.32
CA PHE A 122 -0.91 4.03 -6.37
C PHE A 122 -0.48 3.71 -7.81
N PHE A 123 -1.34 3.13 -8.64
CA PHE A 123 -1.03 2.94 -10.06
C PHE A 123 -0.88 4.26 -10.81
N ASP A 124 -1.68 5.28 -10.52
CA ASP A 124 -1.47 6.63 -11.06
C ASP A 124 -0.11 7.21 -10.66
N TYR A 125 0.32 6.96 -9.41
CA TYR A 125 1.64 7.33 -8.94
C TYR A 125 2.73 6.58 -9.71
N LEU A 126 2.61 5.25 -9.90
CA LEU A 126 3.57 4.47 -10.69
C LEU A 126 3.64 4.95 -12.13
N ASN A 127 2.50 5.21 -12.77
CA ASN A 127 2.46 5.72 -14.14
C ASN A 127 3.11 7.11 -14.27
N LYS A 128 3.22 7.90 -13.20
CA LYS A 128 3.88 9.22 -13.22
C LYS A 128 5.35 9.15 -12.80
N ALA A 129 5.64 8.37 -11.77
CA ALA A 129 6.97 8.24 -11.17
C ALA A 129 7.87 7.28 -11.95
N LEU A 130 7.27 6.27 -12.56
CA LEU A 130 7.91 5.27 -13.41
C LEU A 130 7.54 5.44 -14.89
N ALA A 131 6.88 6.54 -15.29
CA ALA A 131 6.84 6.98 -16.68
C ALA A 131 8.27 7.27 -17.17
N ILE A 132 8.93 6.19 -17.54
CA ILE A 132 9.53 5.89 -18.84
C ILE A 132 10.34 7.03 -19.41
N GLY A 133 11.66 6.85 -19.39
CA GLY A 133 12.57 7.49 -20.32
C GLY A 133 12.27 7.06 -21.76
N THR A 134 11.21 7.61 -22.33
CA THR A 134 11.11 7.86 -23.76
C THR A 134 11.58 9.30 -23.99
N GLN A 135 12.89 9.48 -23.94
CA GLN A 135 13.59 10.45 -24.78
C GLN A 135 14.52 9.68 -25.71
#